data_AF-A0A6G4X2S8-F1
#
_entry.id   AF-A0A6G4X2S8-F1
#
_cell.length_a   1.000
_cell.length_b   1.000
_cell.length_c   1.000
_cell.angle_alpha   90.00
_cell.angle_beta   90.00
_cell.angle_gamma   90.00
#
_symmetry.space_group_name_H-M   'P 1'
#
loop_
_entity.id
_entity.type
_entity.pdbx_description
1 polymer ?
#
loop_
_entity_poly.entity_id
_entity_poly.type
_entity_poly.pdbx_seq_one_letter_code
_entity_poly.pdbx_strand_id
1 'polypeptide(L)'
;MNRAVAHPQQDGQDRPGPTTRLSVNIGEATAQVLQKHKARGISITETVRRACAVYDLIESEAAKGSKIQIVDRDGTTRELLLIP
;
A
#
# COMPACT_ATOMS: atom_id res chain seq x y z
N MET A 1 -21.52 40.58 26.91
CA MET A 1 -20.87 40.50 25.58
C MET A 1 -20.19 39.14 25.47
N ASN A 2 -20.86 38.16 24.85
CA ASN A 2 -20.32 36.80 24.70
C ASN A 2 -19.48 36.72 23.43
N ARG A 3 -18.20 36.37 23.57
CA ARG A 3 -17.26 36.20 22.47
C ARG A 3 -17.41 34.77 21.94
N ALA A 4 -17.99 34.63 20.75
CA ALA A 4 -18.07 33.34 20.06
C ALA A 4 -16.64 32.85 19.74
N VAL A 5 -16.24 31.75 20.36
CA VAL A 5 -15.04 30.99 19.98
C VAL A 5 -15.38 30.18 18.74
N ALA A 6 -14.92 30.68 17.58
CA ALA A 6 -14.94 29.92 16.34
C ALA A 6 -14.04 28.68 16.52
N HIS A 7 -14.66 27.52 16.57
CA HIS A 7 -13.95 26.25 16.45
C HIS A 7 -13.61 26.08 14.96
N PRO A 8 -12.33 25.93 14.58
CA PRO A 8 -12.01 25.58 13.20
C PRO A 8 -12.53 24.16 12.95
N GLN A 9 -13.57 24.07 12.13
CA GLN A 9 -14.11 22.83 11.62
C GLN A 9 -13.11 22.25 10.62
N GLN A 10 -12.17 21.43 11.12
CA GLN A 10 -11.29 20.63 10.28
C GLN A 10 -12.05 19.39 9.77
N ASP A 11 -12.97 19.61 8.84
CA ASP A 11 -13.52 18.54 7.99
C ASP A 11 -12.61 18.38 6.76
N GLY A 12 -11.37 17.96 7.01
CA GLY A 12 -10.48 17.43 5.97
C GLY A 12 -10.92 16.03 5.58
N GLN A 13 -12.07 15.91 4.91
CA GLN A 13 -12.36 14.69 4.15
C GLN A 13 -11.32 14.58 3.04
N ASP A 14 -10.35 13.67 3.20
CA ASP A 14 -9.53 13.13 2.12
C ASP A 14 -10.48 12.55 1.05
N ARG A 15 -10.96 13.41 0.14
CA ARG A 15 -11.70 12.96 -1.02
C ARG A 15 -10.70 12.17 -1.86
N PRO A 16 -10.91 10.87 -2.09
CA PRO A 16 -10.03 10.13 -2.98
C PRO A 16 -10.05 10.85 -4.33
N GLY A 17 -8.87 11.24 -4.80
CA GLY A 17 -8.69 11.88 -6.11
C GLY A 17 -9.27 11.02 -7.24
N PRO A 18 -9.29 11.54 -8.47
CA PRO A 18 -9.88 10.84 -9.61
C PRO A 18 -9.31 9.42 -9.75
N THR A 19 -10.19 8.43 -9.88
CA THR A 19 -9.80 7.03 -10.08
C THR A 19 -9.59 6.76 -11.56
N THR A 20 -8.48 6.10 -11.91
CA THR A 20 -8.21 5.62 -13.28
C THR A 20 -8.53 4.13 -13.36
N ARG A 21 -9.24 3.69 -14.42
CA ARG A 21 -9.54 2.28 -14.65
C ARG A 21 -8.33 1.60 -15.30
N LEU A 22 -7.88 0.49 -14.72
CA LEU A 22 -6.79 -0.34 -15.23
C LEU A 22 -7.34 -1.66 -15.78
N SER A 23 -6.86 -2.09 -16.94
CA SER A 23 -7.08 -3.44 -17.48
C SER A 23 -5.72 -4.00 -17.89
N VAL A 24 -5.33 -5.13 -17.28
CA VAL A 24 -4.04 -5.78 -17.49
C VAL A 24 -4.22 -7.29 -17.55
N ASN A 25 -3.38 -7.95 -18.34
CA ASN A 25 -3.27 -9.40 -18.32
C ASN A 25 -2.44 -9.82 -17.10
N ILE A 26 -2.91 -10.82 -16.37
CA ILE A 26 -2.20 -11.37 -15.21
C ILE A 26 -2.11 -12.89 -15.34
N GLY A 27 -1.02 -13.47 -14.83
CA GLY A 27 -0.87 -14.91 -14.75
C GLY A 27 -1.77 -15.53 -13.67
N GLU A 28 -1.91 -16.86 -13.72
CA GLU A 28 -2.74 -17.60 -12.78
C GLU A 28 -2.29 -17.40 -11.31
N ALA A 29 -0.97 -17.45 -11.06
CA ALA A 29 -0.42 -17.23 -9.72
C ALA A 29 -0.81 -15.87 -9.13
N THR A 30 -0.75 -14.80 -9.94
CA THR A 30 -1.19 -13.46 -9.52
C THR A 30 -2.68 -13.43 -9.23
N ALA A 31 -3.50 -14.06 -10.09
CA ALA A 31 -4.93 -14.17 -9.87
C ALA A 31 -5.25 -14.89 -8.54
N GLN A 32 -4.55 -15.99 -8.24
CA GLN A 32 -4.71 -16.73 -6.99
C GLN A 32 -4.35 -15.88 -5.76
N VAL A 33 -3.28 -15.08 -5.83
CA VAL A 33 -2.93 -14.12 -4.76
C VAL A 33 -4.05 -13.11 -4.53
N LEU A 34 -4.57 -12.50 -5.60
CA LEU A 34 -5.68 -11.53 -5.49
C LEU A 34 -6.93 -12.16 -4.87
N GLN A 35 -7.29 -13.40 -5.26
CA GLN A 35 -8.43 -14.10 -4.69
C GLN A 35 -8.23 -14.47 -3.23
N LYS A 36 -7.01 -14.88 -2.84
CA LYS A 36 -6.65 -15.18 -1.44
C LYS A 36 -6.87 -13.97 -0.52
N HIS A 37 -6.56 -12.76 -0.98
CA HIS A 37 -6.80 -11.54 -0.20
C HIS A 37 -8.27 -11.13 -0.22
N LYS A 38 -8.96 -11.32 -1.36
CA LYS A 38 -10.41 -11.13 -1.46
C LYS A 38 -11.19 -12.00 -0.47
N ALA A 39 -10.80 -13.27 -0.32
CA ALA A 39 -11.40 -14.19 0.65
C ALA A 39 -11.25 -13.72 2.12
N ARG A 40 -10.30 -12.82 2.41
CA ARG A 40 -10.09 -12.21 3.73
C ARG A 40 -10.77 -10.85 3.89
N GLY A 41 -11.62 -10.46 2.93
CA GLY A 41 -12.37 -9.20 2.95
C GLY A 41 -11.65 -7.99 2.35
N ILE A 42 -10.47 -8.15 1.76
CA ILE A 42 -9.74 -7.05 1.10
C ILE A 42 -10.10 -7.04 -0.38
N SER A 43 -10.65 -5.93 -0.91
CA SER A 43 -11.02 -5.86 -2.33
C SER A 43 -9.80 -6.08 -3.25
N ILE A 44 -10.05 -6.54 -4.49
CA ILE A 44 -8.99 -6.69 -5.50
C ILE A 44 -8.31 -5.34 -5.75
N THR A 45 -9.10 -4.27 -5.92
CA THR A 45 -8.59 -2.91 -6.10
C THR A 45 -7.68 -2.47 -4.95
N GLU A 46 -8.07 -2.76 -3.71
CA GLU A 46 -7.27 -2.41 -2.54
C GLU A 46 -6.01 -3.25 -2.43
N THR A 47 -6.08 -4.53 -2.81
CA THR A 47 -4.90 -5.41 -2.88
C THR A 47 -3.88 -4.88 -3.89
N VAL A 48 -4.34 -4.48 -5.08
CA VAL A 48 -3.48 -3.89 -6.12
C VAL A 48 -2.89 -2.55 -5.64
N ARG A 49 -3.71 -1.68 -5.02
CA ARG A 49 -3.25 -0.40 -4.47
C ARG A 49 -2.12 -0.61 -3.46
N ARG A 50 -2.29 -1.54 -2.51
CA ARG A 50 -1.27 -1.87 -1.49
C ARG A 50 -0.01 -2.45 -2.13
N ALA A 51 -0.16 -3.34 -3.11
CA ALA A 51 0.98 -3.93 -3.81
C ALA A 51 1.82 -2.85 -4.52
N CYS A 52 1.18 -1.90 -5.23
CA CYS A 52 1.88 -0.79 -5.86
C CYS A 52 2.60 0.11 -4.85
N ALA A 53 1.96 0.44 -3.71
CA ALA A 53 2.58 1.28 -2.69
C ALA A 53 3.80 0.60 -2.03
N VAL A 54 3.72 -0.71 -1.77
CA VAL A 54 4.84 -1.48 -1.25
C VAL A 54 5.96 -1.58 -2.27
N TYR A 55 5.63 -1.79 -3.55
CA TYR A 55 6.62 -1.81 -4.62
C TYR A 55 7.35 -0.47 -4.76
N ASP A 56 6.62 0.65 -4.76
CA ASP A 56 7.19 1.99 -4.82
C ASP A 56 8.12 2.29 -3.63
N LEU A 57 7.71 1.91 -2.41
CA LEU A 57 8.58 2.01 -1.24
C LEU A 57 9.88 1.23 -1.44
N ILE A 58 9.78 -0.01 -1.92
CA ILE A 58 10.95 -0.86 -2.11
C ILE A 58 11.92 -0.26 -3.13
N GLU A 59 11.42 0.18 -4.29
CA GLU A 59 12.22 0.86 -5.30
C GLU A 59 12.86 2.15 -4.75
N SER A 60 12.10 2.93 -3.98
CA SER A 60 12.60 4.18 -3.39
C SER A 60 13.73 3.97 -2.39
N GLU A 61 13.68 2.90 -1.60
CA GLU A 61 14.73 2.55 -0.64
C GLU A 61 15.94 1.94 -1.35
N ALA A 62 15.73 1.07 -2.34
CA ALA A 62 16.81 0.52 -3.14
C ALA A 62 17.59 1.62 -3.88
N ALA A 63 16.90 2.62 -4.45
CA ALA A 63 17.52 3.76 -5.13
C ALA A 63 18.38 4.63 -4.19
N LYS A 64 18.08 4.64 -2.88
CA LYS A 64 18.90 5.33 -1.86
C LYS A 64 20.11 4.50 -1.42
N GLY A 65 20.24 3.26 -1.88
CA GLY A 65 21.23 2.30 -1.40
C GLY A 65 20.87 1.66 -0.05
N SER A 66 19.62 1.80 0.41
CA SER A 66 19.13 1.15 1.62
C SER A 66 18.96 -0.36 1.39
N LYS A 67 19.07 -1.14 2.48
CA LYS A 67 18.71 -2.56 2.53
C LYS A 67 17.32 -2.73 3.14
N ILE A 68 16.51 -3.62 2.56
CA ILE A 68 15.20 -3.96 3.11
C ILE A 68 15.29 -5.32 3.78
N GLN A 69 14.92 -5.37 5.05
CA GLN A 69 14.97 -6.58 5.87
C GLN A 69 13.57 -6.99 6.34
N ILE A 70 13.30 -8.28 6.27
CA ILE A 70 12.16 -8.92 6.92
C ILE A 70 12.67 -9.46 8.25
N VAL A 71 12.12 -8.94 9.35
CA VAL A 71 12.43 -9.38 10.71
C VAL A 71 11.32 -10.30 11.20
N ASP A 72 11.65 -11.55 11.46
CA ASP A 72 10.74 -12.52 12.04
C ASP A 72 10.63 -12.29 13.57
N ARG A 73 9.58 -12.81 14.22
CA ARG A 73 9.31 -12.57 15.66
C ARG A 73 10.41 -13.09 16.59
N ASP A 74 11.16 -14.08 16.13
CA ASP A 74 12.29 -14.70 16.82
C ASP A 74 13.59 -13.89 16.67
N GLY A 75 13.56 -12.77 15.94
CA GLY A 75 14.72 -11.93 15.65
C GLY A 75 15.51 -12.37 14.42
N THR A 76 15.11 -13.45 13.75
CA THR A 76 15.72 -13.88 12.50
C THR A 76 15.50 -12.81 11.43
N THR A 77 16.56 -12.43 10.72
CA THR A 77 16.53 -11.41 9.68
C THR A 77 16.78 -12.02 8.31
N ARG A 78 15.95 -11.65 7.34
CA ARG A 78 16.10 -12.04 5.93
C ARG A 78 16.13 -10.79 5.06
N GLU A 79 17.06 -10.72 4.12
CA GLU A 79 17.18 -9.58 3.20
C GLU A 79 16.27 -9.81 1.99
N LEU A 80 15.49 -8.78 1.63
CA LEU A 80 14.71 -8.76 0.40
C LEU A 80 15.61 -8.21 -0.71
N LEU A 81 15.95 -9.06 -1.68
CA LEU A 81 16.72 -8.69 -2.86
C LEU A 81 15.79 -8.55 -4.07
N LEU A 82 15.78 -7.37 -4.70
CA LEU A 82 15.28 -7.24 -6.08
C LEU A 82 16.44 -7.51 -7.02
N ILE A 83 16.27 -8.56 -7.83
CA ILE A 83 17.15 -8.83 -8.97
C ILE A 83 16.40 -8.33 -10.22
N PRO A 84 17.00 -7.43 -11.02
CA PRO A 84 16.42 -6.95 -12.25
C PRO A 84 16.30 -8.05 -13.33
#